data_AF-A0AAF0JNV0-F1
#
_entry.id   AF-A0AAF0JNV0-F1
#
_cell.length_a   1.000
_cell.length_b   1.000
_cell.length_c   1.000
_cell.angle_alpha   90.00
_cell.angle_beta   90.00
_cell.angle_gamma   90.00
#
_symmetry.space_group_name_H-M   'P 1'
#
loop_
_entity.id
_entity.type
_entity.pdbx_description
1 polymer ?
#
loop_
_entity_poly.entity_id
_entity_poly.type
_entity_poly.pdbx_seq_one_letter_code
_entity_poly.pdbx_strand_id
1 'polypeptide(L)'
;MTQQQYYIPAVLIMTGEKPIEHELDSVLACIYYYLVTKHREGLIVSARKRIKAISILYYPFNIIDVHGKYAAVIDAITKPVYTTVFDKPILEDIVDRLNALGEMRGQAFIEEISNIKNLLEAMYSEKEGTVTRRYEIRGLVYNKNVLDELRVLVNTASQKGLPGLVIPEKSIDTNEVKHLLEEILDETSKVIDQLTSMMNSLDQHYARWRKQIEVEHEVKKKELEKEVESIKLVIQKRIEEYEARLEIEKSRIDEKYSMEEKELLDKIRSLEERIEVLRRKVEEGIAREEDRIELKKLVRERKRLEKRLESIKRIKNKQKRAIETKIQRIIGAETMRQKYLEKELERYGRELDKMVTKASYEVEDLKRTINKLIEQTMELRKRVTSILLELPSLGVGKYLVPFIAILYTTPEGIESLDIIPLVKIYASKTMFSRQTKIIETQTLASRALRLKSIVNTTEYRKMILTVNLLDKKYLDTASRGFEKLVKEDIISSGEAYESLSLIESYIES
;
A
#
# COMPACT_ATOMS: atom_id res chain seq x y z
N MET A 1 45.05 7.31 5.27
CA MET A 1 44.62 8.68 5.61
C MET A 1 44.22 8.70 7.07
N THR A 2 44.74 9.63 7.88
CA THR A 2 44.32 9.81 9.28
C THR A 2 42.88 10.31 9.29
N GLN A 3 41.96 9.50 9.81
CA GLN A 3 40.55 9.86 9.95
C GLN A 3 40.42 11.08 10.88
N GLN A 4 39.61 12.07 10.49
CA GLN A 4 39.36 13.26 11.32
C GLN A 4 38.76 12.85 12.67
N GLN A 5 39.16 13.52 13.74
CA GLN A 5 38.73 13.25 15.11
C GLN A 5 37.94 14.44 15.66
N TYR A 6 36.82 14.13 16.31
CA TYR A 6 35.93 15.10 16.94
C TYR A 6 35.68 14.68 18.38
N TYR A 7 35.65 15.65 19.28
CA TYR A 7 35.53 15.46 20.72
C TYR A 7 34.16 15.93 21.17
N ILE A 8 33.39 15.02 21.78
CA ILE A 8 32.14 15.39 22.44
C ILE A 8 32.48 15.97 23.82
N PRO A 9 31.79 17.04 24.29
CA PRO A 9 32.02 17.60 25.62
C PRO A 9 31.72 16.58 26.74
N ALA A 10 32.55 16.56 27.79
CA ALA A 10 32.37 15.66 28.94
C ALA A 10 31.14 15.98 29.79
N VAL A 11 30.72 17.24 29.74
CA VAL A 11 29.51 17.74 30.38
C VAL A 11 28.75 18.58 29.38
N LEU A 12 27.43 18.37 29.29
CA LEU A 12 26.53 19.22 28.53
C LEU A 12 25.72 20.09 29.47
N ILE A 13 25.80 21.41 29.26
CA ILE A 13 24.95 22.37 29.97
C ILE A 13 23.68 22.56 29.15
N MET A 14 22.53 22.39 29.79
CA MET A 14 21.23 22.33 29.13
C MET A 14 20.38 23.55 29.50
N THR A 15 19.78 24.19 28.50
CA THR A 15 18.64 25.11 28.69
C THR A 15 17.39 24.52 28.06
N GLY A 16 16.51 23.94 28.89
CA GLY A 16 15.43 23.09 28.41
C GLY A 16 15.99 21.81 27.76
N GLU A 17 15.59 21.51 26.53
CA GLU A 17 15.97 20.27 25.83
C GLU A 17 17.25 20.38 24.98
N LYS A 18 17.83 21.58 24.83
CA LYS A 18 19.01 21.80 23.96
C LYS A 18 20.28 22.05 24.77
N PRO A 19 21.42 21.44 24.37
CA PRO A 19 22.72 21.76 24.94
C PRO A 19 23.20 23.14 24.46
N ILE A 20 23.85 23.88 25.35
CA ILE A 20 24.59 25.10 25.05
C ILE A 20 26.05 24.73 24.78
N GLU A 21 26.63 25.37 23.77
CA GLU A 21 28.06 25.26 23.50
C GLU A 21 28.85 26.07 24.54
N HIS A 22 29.79 25.42 25.20
CA HIS A 22 30.69 26.07 26.16
C HIS A 22 32.14 25.76 25.83
N GLU A 23 33.02 26.70 26.18
CA GLU A 23 34.46 26.53 26.08
C GLU A 23 34.97 25.45 27.04
N LEU A 24 36.15 24.90 26.73
CA LEU A 24 36.75 23.79 27.47
C LEU A 24 36.98 24.10 28.96
N ASP A 25 37.18 25.37 29.32
CA ASP A 25 37.37 25.79 30.71
C ASP A 25 36.08 25.66 31.54
N SER A 26 34.95 26.09 30.99
CA SER A 26 33.63 25.88 31.59
C SER A 26 33.29 24.39 31.70
N VAL A 27 33.61 23.58 30.68
CA VAL A 27 33.42 22.12 30.74
C VAL A 27 34.23 21.51 31.88
N LEU A 28 35.48 21.91 32.05
CA LEU A 28 36.35 21.43 33.13
C LEU A 28 35.84 21.84 34.52
N ALA A 29 35.39 23.09 34.68
CA ALA A 29 34.76 23.55 35.91
C ALA A 29 33.50 22.74 36.26
N CYS A 30 32.67 22.44 35.26
CA CYS A 30 31.48 21.59 35.44
C CYS A 30 31.82 20.16 35.88
N ILE A 31 32.91 19.57 35.36
CA ILE A 31 33.38 18.26 35.82
C ILE A 31 33.66 18.32 37.33
N TYR A 32 34.46 19.30 37.78
CA TYR A 32 34.81 19.45 39.19
C TYR A 32 33.60 19.73 40.07
N TYR A 33 32.72 20.64 39.66
CA TYR A 33 31.47 20.92 40.35
C TYR A 33 30.64 19.65 40.56
N TYR A 34 30.45 18.86 39.49
CA TYR A 34 29.70 17.61 39.57
C TYR A 34 30.34 16.61 40.54
N LEU A 35 31.66 16.45 40.51
CA LEU A 35 32.37 15.53 41.42
C LEU A 35 32.20 15.92 42.88
N VAL A 36 32.31 17.22 43.18
CA VAL A 36 32.12 17.74 44.54
C VAL A 36 30.68 17.49 45.02
N THR A 37 29.68 17.76 44.18
CA THR A 37 28.27 17.50 44.50
C THR A 37 28.00 16.02 44.77
N LYS A 38 28.51 15.12 43.91
CA LYS A 38 28.36 13.67 44.07
C LYS A 38 29.06 13.14 45.33
N HIS A 39 30.21 13.71 45.69
CA HIS A 39 30.90 13.35 46.92
C HIS A 39 30.10 13.69 48.19
N ARG A 40 29.29 14.76 48.17
CA ARG A 40 28.44 15.18 49.30
C ARG A 40 27.22 14.30 49.50
N GLU A 41 26.57 13.85 48.42
CA GLU A 41 25.37 13.00 48.51
C GLU A 41 25.67 11.61 49.12
N GLY A 42 26.93 11.15 49.07
CA GLY A 42 27.39 9.85 49.57
C GLY A 42 27.78 9.77 51.05
N LEU A 43 27.16 10.59 51.91
CA LEU A 43 27.54 10.93 53.31
C LEU A 43 27.80 9.78 54.31
N ILE A 44 27.75 8.49 53.93
CA ILE A 44 28.05 7.36 54.83
C ILE A 44 29.06 6.35 54.24
N VAL A 45 29.45 6.42 52.95
CA VAL A 45 30.38 5.42 52.33
C VAL A 45 31.67 6.04 51.76
N SER A 46 31.70 7.35 51.46
CA SER A 46 32.84 8.02 50.81
C SER A 46 33.91 8.58 51.78
N ALA A 47 33.64 8.62 53.08
CA ALA A 47 34.47 9.31 54.08
C ALA A 47 35.91 8.77 54.28
N ARG A 48 36.34 7.74 53.52
CA ARG A 48 37.72 7.21 53.57
C ARG A 48 38.42 7.16 52.21
N LYS A 49 37.75 7.41 51.08
CA LYS A 49 38.37 7.33 49.76
C LYS A 49 38.88 8.71 49.33
N ARG A 50 40.19 8.84 49.09
CA ARG A 50 40.79 10.05 48.50
C ARG A 50 40.81 9.93 46.98
N ILE A 51 40.51 11.01 46.26
CA ILE A 51 40.69 11.05 44.81
C ILE A 51 42.19 11.16 44.53
N LYS A 52 42.73 10.19 43.80
CA LYS A 52 44.14 10.16 43.38
C LYS A 52 44.33 10.74 41.98
N ALA A 53 43.36 10.55 41.08
CA ALA A 53 43.39 11.11 39.74
C ALA A 53 41.99 11.27 39.14
N ILE A 54 41.84 12.26 38.27
CA ILE A 54 40.68 12.47 37.40
C ILE A 54 41.18 12.48 35.96
N SER A 55 40.59 11.68 35.08
CA SER A 55 40.96 11.69 33.66
C SER A 55 39.74 11.50 32.77
N ILE A 56 39.88 11.86 31.49
CA ILE A 56 38.88 11.55 30.47
C ILE A 56 39.28 10.27 29.74
N LEU A 57 38.32 9.34 29.65
CA LEU A 57 38.38 8.19 28.76
C LEU A 57 37.47 8.45 27.57
N TYR A 58 38.04 8.50 26.38
CA TYR A 58 37.30 8.70 25.14
C TYR A 58 36.93 7.36 24.50
N TYR A 59 35.63 7.07 24.46
CA TYR A 59 35.05 5.97 23.71
C TYR A 59 34.82 6.40 22.26
N PRO A 60 35.51 5.82 21.29
CA PRO A 60 35.37 6.22 19.90
C PRO A 60 34.19 5.51 19.21
N PHE A 61 33.37 6.30 18.50
CA PHE A 61 32.45 5.83 17.47
C PHE A 61 32.95 6.32 16.12
N ASN A 62 32.95 5.45 15.12
CA ASN A 62 33.26 5.85 13.75
C ASN A 62 31.94 6.17 13.04
N ILE A 63 31.82 7.40 12.54
CA ILE A 63 30.70 7.84 11.72
C ILE A 63 31.16 7.85 10.27
N ILE A 64 30.43 7.12 9.43
CA ILE A 64 30.71 7.00 8.00
C ILE A 64 29.50 7.43 7.19
N ASP A 65 29.74 8.02 6.03
CA ASP A 65 28.69 8.32 5.06
C ASP A 65 28.18 7.02 4.44
N VAL A 66 26.87 6.95 4.23
CA VAL A 66 26.22 5.80 3.57
C VAL A 66 25.58 6.26 2.28
N HIS A 67 24.59 7.14 2.36
CA HIS A 67 23.89 7.58 1.15
C HIS A 67 23.26 8.96 1.34
N GLY A 68 23.60 9.91 0.47
CA GLY A 68 23.06 11.27 0.50
C GLY A 68 23.30 11.96 1.85
N LYS A 69 22.22 12.20 2.60
CA LYS A 69 22.26 12.87 3.91
C LYS A 69 22.39 11.91 5.10
N TYR A 70 22.57 10.62 4.88
CA TYR A 70 22.58 9.60 5.95
C TYR A 70 23.99 9.09 6.27
N ALA A 71 24.23 8.86 7.55
CA ALA A 71 25.46 8.33 8.09
C ALA A 71 25.20 7.13 9.01
N ALA A 72 26.10 6.15 9.00
CA ALA A 72 26.07 5.01 9.90
C ALA A 72 27.02 5.24 11.08
N VAL A 73 26.62 4.73 12.25
CA VAL A 73 27.44 4.75 13.47
C VAL A 73 28.03 3.37 13.70
N ILE A 74 29.36 3.31 13.80
CA ILE A 74 30.13 2.08 13.96
C ILE A 74 30.78 2.06 15.34
N ASP A 75 30.52 0.98 16.09
CA ASP A 75 31.09 0.70 17.41
C ASP A 75 32.14 -0.42 17.29
N ALA A 76 33.40 0.01 17.09
CA ALA A 76 34.54 -0.87 16.89
C ALA A 76 34.97 -1.66 18.14
N ILE A 77 34.50 -1.25 19.32
CA ILE A 77 34.83 -1.86 20.59
C ILE A 77 33.88 -3.01 20.89
N THR A 78 32.56 -2.77 20.81
CA THR A 78 31.57 -3.80 21.16
C THR A 78 31.17 -4.70 20.00
N LYS A 79 31.44 -4.27 18.76
CA LYS A 79 31.17 -5.03 17.52
C LYS A 79 29.75 -5.63 17.48
N PRO A 80 28.68 -4.83 17.70
CA PRO A 80 27.32 -5.33 17.58
C PRO A 80 27.08 -5.89 16.17
N VAL A 81 26.25 -6.93 16.05
CA VAL A 81 25.92 -7.53 14.74
C VAL A 81 24.48 -7.21 14.42
N TYR A 82 24.26 -6.35 13.43
CA TYR A 82 22.94 -6.11 12.88
C TYR A 82 22.65 -7.16 11.80
N THR A 83 21.54 -7.89 11.94
CA THR A 83 21.11 -8.87 10.94
C THR A 83 19.78 -8.45 10.35
N THR A 84 19.68 -8.43 9.03
CA THR A 84 18.41 -8.24 8.33
C THR A 84 18.31 -9.20 7.16
N VAL A 85 17.07 -9.52 6.78
CA VAL A 85 16.76 -10.43 5.68
C VAL A 85 15.90 -9.68 4.68
N PHE A 86 16.25 -9.82 3.40
CA PHE A 86 15.49 -9.29 2.28
C PHE A 86 15.14 -10.43 1.32
N ASP A 87 13.87 -10.75 1.22
CA ASP A 87 13.36 -11.66 0.19
C ASP A 87 13.14 -10.84 -1.08
N LYS A 88 14.18 -10.77 -1.93
CA LYS A 88 14.19 -9.93 -3.13
C LYS A 88 13.33 -10.58 -4.21
N PRO A 89 12.25 -9.94 -4.70
CA PRO A 89 11.43 -10.50 -5.77
C PRO A 89 12.19 -10.48 -7.11
N ILE A 90 12.06 -11.55 -7.90
CA ILE A 90 12.55 -11.62 -9.28
C ILE A 90 11.40 -11.19 -10.19
N LEU A 91 11.44 -9.94 -10.66
CA LEU A 91 10.32 -9.33 -11.39
C LEU A 91 10.43 -9.45 -12.92
N GLU A 92 11.54 -9.97 -13.46
CA GLU A 92 11.84 -10.01 -14.90
C GLU A 92 10.73 -10.70 -15.71
N ASP A 93 10.38 -11.93 -15.34
CA ASP A 93 9.31 -12.70 -16.01
C ASP A 93 7.94 -12.00 -15.93
N ILE A 94 7.66 -11.29 -14.84
CA ILE A 94 6.38 -10.59 -14.66
C ILE A 94 6.34 -9.34 -15.52
N VAL A 95 7.45 -8.60 -15.60
CA VAL A 95 7.59 -7.45 -16.48
C VAL A 95 7.37 -7.85 -17.93
N ASP A 96 7.95 -8.97 -18.37
CA ASP A 96 7.77 -9.48 -19.73
C ASP A 96 6.31 -9.86 -20.02
N ARG A 97 5.64 -10.56 -19.11
CA ARG A 97 4.20 -10.87 -19.21
C ARG A 97 3.33 -9.62 -19.26
N LEU A 98 3.66 -8.61 -18.44
CA LEU A 98 2.94 -7.36 -18.39
C LEU A 98 3.10 -6.57 -19.70
N ASN A 99 4.30 -6.58 -20.29
CA ASN A 99 4.53 -5.97 -21.61
C ASN A 99 3.73 -6.69 -22.72
N ALA A 100 3.61 -8.02 -22.64
CA ALA A 100 2.84 -8.83 -23.58
C ALA A 100 1.32 -8.50 -23.56
N LEU A 101 0.80 -7.94 -22.46
CA LEU A 101 -0.60 -7.48 -22.40
C LEU A 101 -0.94 -6.47 -23.50
N GLY A 102 0.04 -5.73 -24.02
CA GLY A 102 -0.16 -4.75 -25.09
C GLY A 102 -0.69 -5.33 -26.40
N GLU A 103 -0.50 -6.63 -26.63
CA GLU A 103 -0.94 -7.32 -27.86
C GLU A 103 -2.19 -8.18 -27.65
N MET A 104 -2.56 -8.43 -26.38
CA MET A 104 -3.67 -9.30 -26.02
C MET A 104 -5.03 -8.62 -26.21
N ARG A 105 -6.05 -9.43 -26.53
CA ARG A 105 -7.41 -8.96 -26.80
C ARG A 105 -8.45 -9.75 -26.03
N GLY A 106 -9.60 -9.12 -25.79
CA GLY A 106 -10.76 -9.76 -25.17
C GLY A 106 -10.42 -10.47 -23.86
N GLN A 107 -10.84 -11.73 -23.75
CA GLN A 107 -10.70 -12.54 -22.54
C GLN A 107 -9.24 -12.88 -22.19
N ALA A 108 -8.36 -13.06 -23.18
CA ALA A 108 -6.96 -13.43 -22.94
C ALA A 108 -6.22 -12.37 -22.12
N PHE A 109 -6.53 -11.09 -22.33
CA PHE A 109 -6.00 -9.99 -21.54
C PHE A 109 -6.38 -10.10 -20.04
N ILE A 110 -7.64 -10.46 -19.77
CA ILE A 110 -8.16 -10.60 -18.40
C ILE A 110 -7.52 -11.81 -17.70
N GLU A 111 -7.39 -12.92 -18.42
CA GLU A 111 -6.75 -14.14 -17.90
C GLU A 111 -5.29 -13.90 -17.57
N GLU A 112 -4.54 -13.19 -18.41
CA GLU A 112 -3.13 -12.91 -18.14
C GLU A 112 -2.92 -11.93 -16.97
N ILE A 113 -3.81 -10.95 -16.78
CA ILE A 113 -3.78 -10.12 -15.55
C ILE A 113 -3.94 -10.99 -14.31
N SER A 114 -4.87 -11.94 -14.35
CA SER A 114 -5.10 -12.88 -13.24
C SER A 114 -3.88 -13.77 -13.00
N ASN A 115 -3.23 -14.25 -14.08
CA ASN A 115 -1.99 -15.02 -13.97
C ASN A 115 -0.85 -14.21 -13.34
N ILE A 116 -0.64 -12.96 -13.81
CA ILE A 116 0.36 -12.04 -13.27
C ILE A 116 0.10 -11.79 -11.77
N LYS A 117 -1.16 -11.56 -11.40
CA LYS A 117 -1.56 -11.38 -10.00
C LYS A 117 -1.19 -12.60 -9.15
N ASN A 118 -1.54 -13.80 -9.59
CA ASN A 118 -1.25 -15.02 -8.84
C ASN A 118 0.25 -15.23 -8.63
N LEU A 119 1.08 -14.91 -9.63
CA LEU A 119 2.55 -14.96 -9.50
C LEU A 119 3.06 -13.97 -8.44
N LEU A 120 2.53 -12.73 -8.43
CA LEU A 120 2.89 -11.72 -7.42
C LEU A 120 2.39 -12.10 -6.02
N GLU A 121 1.22 -12.72 -5.90
CA GLU A 121 0.69 -13.21 -4.61
C GLU A 121 1.52 -14.37 -4.06
N ALA A 122 1.98 -15.28 -4.92
CA ALA A 122 2.88 -16.38 -4.56
C ALA A 122 4.25 -15.85 -4.09
N MET A 123 4.79 -14.82 -4.75
CA MET A 123 6.03 -14.15 -4.33
C MET A 123 5.97 -13.62 -2.90
N TYR A 124 4.82 -13.08 -2.49
CA TYR A 124 4.67 -12.58 -1.13
C TYR A 124 4.35 -13.68 -0.12
N SER A 125 3.35 -14.52 -0.43
CA SER A 125 2.76 -15.43 0.56
C SER A 125 3.61 -16.68 0.78
N GLU A 126 4.22 -17.17 -0.30
CA GLU A 126 4.94 -18.45 -0.34
C GLU A 126 6.44 -18.27 -0.63
N LYS A 127 6.87 -17.04 -0.92
CA LYS A 127 8.25 -16.66 -1.29
C LYS A 127 8.73 -17.29 -2.60
N GLU A 128 7.82 -17.81 -3.43
CA GLU A 128 8.15 -18.34 -4.75
C GLU A 128 8.70 -17.23 -5.64
N GLY A 129 9.73 -17.49 -6.46
CA GLY A 129 10.30 -16.44 -7.32
C GLY A 129 10.99 -15.29 -6.55
N THR A 130 11.41 -15.54 -5.30
CA THR A 130 12.24 -14.60 -4.54
C THR A 130 13.63 -15.16 -4.26
N VAL A 131 14.61 -14.27 -4.08
CA VAL A 131 15.97 -14.61 -3.62
C VAL A 131 16.16 -14.06 -2.22
N THR A 132 16.21 -14.95 -1.23
CA THR A 132 16.50 -14.55 0.16
C THR A 132 17.95 -14.11 0.29
N ARG A 133 18.15 -12.84 0.61
CA ARG A 133 19.43 -12.26 0.99
C ARG A 133 19.49 -11.99 2.47
N ARG A 134 20.55 -12.45 3.11
CA ARG A 134 20.82 -12.20 4.53
C ARG A 134 22.01 -11.27 4.64
N TYR A 135 21.81 -10.14 5.30
CA TYR A 135 22.83 -9.14 5.56
C TYR A 135 23.23 -9.20 7.03
N GLU A 136 24.52 -9.40 7.29
CA GLU A 136 25.10 -9.38 8.63
C GLU A 136 26.16 -8.28 8.72
N ILE A 137 25.78 -7.17 9.34
CA ILE A 137 26.60 -5.96 9.40
C ILE A 137 27.21 -5.85 10.78
N ARG A 138 28.50 -6.17 10.88
CA ARG A 138 29.26 -6.14 12.14
C ARG A 138 29.76 -4.74 12.45
N GLY A 139 29.65 -4.34 13.71
CA GLY A 139 30.00 -3.00 14.18
C GLY A 139 28.87 -1.98 14.12
N LEU A 140 27.79 -2.24 13.40
CA LEU A 140 26.72 -1.27 13.20
C LEU A 140 25.89 -1.07 14.48
N VAL A 141 25.81 0.16 14.96
CA VAL A 141 24.94 0.51 16.09
C VAL A 141 23.50 0.57 15.60
N TYR A 142 22.64 -0.30 16.11
CA TYR A 142 21.21 -0.36 15.78
C TYR A 142 20.29 -0.12 16.99
N ASN A 143 20.86 0.09 18.19
CA ASN A 143 20.08 0.40 19.38
C ASN A 143 19.54 1.83 19.28
N LYS A 144 18.22 1.97 19.17
CA LYS A 144 17.55 3.26 18.97
C LYS A 144 17.90 4.30 20.05
N ASN A 145 17.92 3.91 21.33
CA ASN A 145 18.23 4.84 22.43
C ASN A 145 19.65 5.40 22.30
N VAL A 146 20.61 4.56 21.89
CA VAL A 146 22.00 4.98 21.67
C VAL A 146 22.09 5.93 20.49
N LEU A 147 21.42 5.60 19.38
CA LEU A 147 21.40 6.44 18.18
C LEU A 147 20.75 7.80 18.42
N ASP A 148 19.60 7.83 19.10
CA ASP A 148 18.90 9.07 19.43
C ASP A 148 19.74 9.98 20.34
N GLU A 149 20.46 9.41 21.31
CA GLU A 149 21.40 10.18 22.12
C GLU A 149 22.60 10.68 21.31
N LEU A 150 23.25 9.80 20.53
CA LEU A 150 24.38 10.18 19.68
C LEU A 150 24.00 11.27 18.68
N ARG A 151 22.76 11.27 18.14
CA ARG A 151 22.25 12.32 17.24
C ARG A 151 22.35 13.71 17.86
N VAL A 152 22.12 13.84 19.17
CA VAL A 152 22.29 15.12 19.87
C VAL A 152 23.77 15.39 20.11
N LEU A 153 24.52 14.40 20.60
CA LEU A 153 25.91 14.58 21.01
C LEU A 153 26.85 14.94 19.86
N VAL A 154 26.72 14.30 18.69
CA VAL A 154 27.61 14.52 17.54
C VAL A 154 27.54 15.96 17.02
N ASN A 155 26.40 16.62 17.18
CA ASN A 155 26.20 18.02 16.80
C ASN A 155 26.77 19.01 17.83
N THR A 156 27.18 18.54 19.00
CA THR A 156 27.90 19.33 20.03
C THR A 156 29.41 19.10 20.01
N ALA A 157 29.89 18.25 19.10
CA ALA A 157 31.30 17.89 19.04
C ALA A 157 32.15 19.08 18.56
N SER A 158 33.44 19.05 18.88
CA SER A 158 34.41 20.04 18.43
C SER A 158 35.72 19.37 18.00
N GLN A 159 36.62 20.13 17.34
CA GLN A 159 37.95 19.62 16.99
C GLN A 159 38.94 19.66 18.16
N LYS A 160 38.58 20.27 19.30
CA LYS A 160 39.45 20.45 20.46
C LYS A 160 38.87 19.73 21.68
N GLY A 161 39.57 18.71 22.16
CA GLY A 161 39.21 17.97 23.37
C GLY A 161 40.01 18.39 24.59
N LEU A 162 39.56 17.94 25.77
CA LEU A 162 40.42 17.86 26.93
C LEU A 162 41.45 16.73 26.74
N PRO A 163 42.62 16.80 27.40
CA PRO A 163 43.54 15.67 27.46
C PRO A 163 42.83 14.44 28.03
N GLY A 164 43.03 13.29 27.39
CA GLY A 164 42.41 12.04 27.80
C GLY A 164 42.96 10.84 27.04
N LEU A 165 42.56 9.65 27.47
CA LEU A 165 42.94 8.40 26.84
C LEU A 165 41.86 7.96 25.86
N VAL A 166 42.23 7.72 24.61
CA VAL A 166 41.33 7.09 23.64
C VAL A 166 41.38 5.58 23.83
N ILE A 167 40.20 4.97 24.02
CA ILE A 167 40.10 3.53 24.16
C ILE A 167 40.48 2.88 22.82
N PRO A 168 41.39 1.90 22.81
CA PRO A 168 41.85 1.29 21.57
C PRO A 168 40.71 0.52 20.92
N GLU A 169 40.59 0.72 19.62
CA GLU A 169 39.62 0.04 18.80
C GLU A 169 40.20 -1.26 18.26
N LYS A 170 39.31 -2.21 17.99
CA LYS A 170 39.64 -3.33 17.11
C LYS A 170 39.36 -2.92 15.67
N SER A 171 40.05 -3.54 14.71
CA SER A 171 39.74 -3.33 13.30
C SER A 171 38.28 -3.72 12.99
N ILE A 172 37.59 -2.84 12.27
CA ILE A 172 36.32 -3.08 11.58
C ILE A 172 36.51 -2.53 10.17
N ASP A 173 36.08 -3.31 9.17
CA ASP A 173 36.05 -2.84 7.79
C ASP A 173 34.83 -1.93 7.61
N THR A 174 35.06 -0.61 7.66
CA THR A 174 34.00 0.38 7.47
C THR A 174 33.51 0.46 6.03
N ASN A 175 34.34 0.05 5.06
CA ASN A 175 33.95 0.04 3.65
C ASN A 175 32.96 -1.09 3.39
N GLU A 176 33.18 -2.26 4.00
CA GLU A 176 32.23 -3.37 3.95
C GLU A 176 30.87 -2.95 4.55
N VAL A 177 30.87 -2.29 5.71
CA VAL A 177 29.62 -1.81 6.32
C VAL A 177 28.89 -0.82 5.41
N LYS A 178 29.62 0.15 4.83
CA LYS A 178 29.06 1.11 3.88
C LYS A 178 28.43 0.39 2.69
N HIS A 179 29.19 -0.50 2.04
CA HIS A 179 28.74 -1.25 0.87
C HIS A 179 27.47 -2.06 1.16
N LEU A 180 27.41 -2.78 2.28
CA LEU A 180 26.23 -3.60 2.63
C LEU A 180 25.00 -2.73 2.87
N LEU A 181 25.15 -1.54 3.47
CA LEU A 181 24.02 -0.62 3.67
C LEU A 181 23.56 0.02 2.36
N GLU A 182 24.50 0.46 1.52
CA GLU A 182 24.22 0.97 0.18
C GLU A 182 23.51 -0.10 -0.67
N GLU A 183 23.99 -1.34 -0.65
CA GLU A 183 23.38 -2.46 -1.37
C GLU A 183 21.91 -2.64 -0.96
N ILE A 184 21.59 -2.69 0.34
CA ILE A 184 20.20 -2.86 0.79
C ILE A 184 19.32 -1.67 0.33
N LEU A 185 19.82 -0.45 0.44
CA LEU A 185 19.07 0.75 0.05
C LEU A 185 18.86 0.83 -1.48
N ASP A 186 19.87 0.46 -2.27
CA ASP A 186 19.80 0.45 -3.73
C ASP A 186 18.89 -0.67 -4.23
N GLU A 187 19.00 -1.88 -3.66
CA GLU A 187 18.17 -3.00 -4.06
C GLU A 187 16.69 -2.75 -3.75
N THR A 188 16.38 -2.24 -2.56
CA THR A 188 15.00 -1.87 -2.20
C THR A 188 14.48 -0.74 -3.10
N SER A 189 15.32 0.24 -3.46
CA SER A 189 14.95 1.29 -4.42
C SER A 189 14.61 0.72 -5.81
N LYS A 190 15.48 -0.12 -6.36
CA LYS A 190 15.29 -0.76 -7.67
C LYS A 190 13.99 -1.56 -7.74
N VAL A 191 13.68 -2.34 -6.69
CA VAL A 191 12.44 -3.11 -6.63
C VAL A 191 11.21 -2.20 -6.58
N ILE A 192 11.24 -1.14 -5.75
CA ILE A 192 10.15 -0.16 -5.69
C ILE A 192 9.94 0.52 -7.05
N ASP A 193 11.02 0.92 -7.72
CA ASP A 193 10.97 1.58 -9.02
C ASP A 193 10.39 0.65 -10.09
N GLN A 194 10.83 -0.63 -10.11
CA GLN A 194 10.29 -1.64 -11.02
C GLN A 194 8.79 -1.87 -10.79
N LEU A 195 8.35 -2.07 -9.55
CA LEU A 195 6.93 -2.25 -9.21
C LEU A 195 6.09 -1.02 -9.58
N THR A 196 6.63 0.18 -9.37
CA THR A 196 5.98 1.44 -9.78
C THR A 196 5.86 1.55 -11.30
N SER A 197 6.93 1.17 -12.03
CA SER A 197 6.92 1.11 -13.49
C SER A 197 5.89 0.10 -14.00
N MET A 198 5.79 -1.08 -13.39
CA MET A 198 4.79 -2.09 -13.73
C MET A 198 3.36 -1.55 -13.56
N MET A 199 3.10 -0.82 -12.47
CA MET A 199 1.79 -0.20 -12.24
C MET A 199 1.43 0.82 -13.33
N ASN A 200 2.38 1.66 -13.74
CA ASN A 200 2.20 2.61 -14.83
C ASN A 200 1.96 1.92 -16.17
N SER A 201 2.73 0.86 -16.47
CA SER A 201 2.56 0.08 -17.70
C SER A 201 1.20 -0.62 -17.73
N LEU A 202 0.74 -1.20 -16.60
CA LEU A 202 -0.57 -1.83 -16.49
C LEU A 202 -1.70 -0.83 -16.85
N ASP A 203 -1.61 0.39 -16.35
CA ASP A 203 -2.58 1.45 -16.67
C ASP A 203 -2.60 1.79 -18.16
N GLN A 204 -1.42 1.87 -18.78
CA GLN A 204 -1.31 2.12 -20.21
C GLN A 204 -1.89 0.96 -21.04
N HIS A 205 -1.56 -0.29 -20.69
CA HIS A 205 -2.06 -1.47 -21.38
C HIS A 205 -3.59 -1.60 -21.23
N TYR A 206 -4.12 -1.38 -20.03
CA TYR A 206 -5.57 -1.41 -19.79
C TYR A 206 -6.30 -0.32 -20.57
N ALA A 207 -5.79 0.92 -20.58
CA ALA A 207 -6.40 2.00 -21.35
C ALA A 207 -6.43 1.71 -22.86
N ARG A 208 -5.35 1.15 -23.40
CA ARG A 208 -5.28 0.73 -24.81
C ARG A 208 -6.25 -0.41 -25.10
N TRP A 209 -6.23 -1.46 -24.29
CA TRP A 209 -7.14 -2.60 -24.42
C TRP A 209 -8.60 -2.16 -24.36
N ARG A 210 -8.96 -1.28 -23.42
CA ARG A 210 -10.32 -0.75 -23.27
C ARG A 210 -10.77 0.01 -24.51
N LYS A 211 -9.95 0.91 -25.01
CA LYS A 211 -10.26 1.64 -26.24
C LYS A 211 -10.45 0.70 -27.43
N GLN A 212 -9.60 -0.34 -27.50
CA GLN A 212 -9.66 -1.30 -28.58
C GLN A 212 -10.93 -2.17 -28.51
N ILE A 213 -11.28 -2.71 -27.34
CA ILE A 213 -12.47 -3.56 -27.17
C ILE A 213 -13.76 -2.75 -27.40
N GLU A 214 -13.80 -1.48 -26.99
CA GLU A 214 -14.91 -0.57 -27.27
C GLU A 214 -15.09 -0.35 -28.79
N VAL A 215 -14.01 -0.15 -29.53
CA VAL A 215 -14.06 -0.02 -31.01
C VAL A 215 -14.48 -1.32 -31.69
N GLU A 216 -13.88 -2.46 -31.31
CA GLU A 216 -14.22 -3.77 -31.88
C GLU A 216 -15.70 -4.10 -31.64
N HIS A 217 -16.22 -3.81 -30.44
CA HIS A 217 -17.63 -4.01 -30.13
C HIS A 217 -18.56 -3.04 -30.87
N GLU A 218 -18.20 -1.77 -31.02
CA GLU A 218 -19.02 -0.79 -31.75
C GLU A 218 -19.13 -1.15 -33.24
N VAL A 219 -18.04 -1.63 -33.85
CA VAL A 219 -18.06 -2.14 -35.24
C VAL A 219 -19.01 -3.33 -35.36
N LYS A 220 -18.86 -4.34 -34.50
CA LYS A 220 -19.70 -5.54 -34.56
C LYS A 220 -21.16 -5.26 -34.21
N LYS A 221 -21.42 -4.31 -33.30
CA LYS A 221 -22.76 -3.82 -33.00
C LYS A 221 -23.41 -3.19 -34.24
N LYS A 222 -22.70 -2.32 -34.96
CA LYS A 222 -23.21 -1.71 -36.21
C LYS A 222 -23.47 -2.74 -37.31
N GLU A 223 -22.65 -3.79 -37.39
CA GLU A 223 -22.88 -4.90 -38.32
C GLU A 223 -24.18 -5.65 -37.98
N LEU A 224 -24.38 -6.00 -36.70
CA LEU A 224 -25.60 -6.65 -36.24
C LEU A 224 -26.84 -5.75 -36.37
N GLU A 225 -26.73 -4.44 -36.11
CA GLU A 225 -27.82 -3.48 -36.31
C GLU A 225 -28.25 -3.44 -37.79
N LYS A 226 -27.29 -3.41 -38.73
CA LYS A 226 -27.57 -3.47 -40.16
C LYS A 226 -28.24 -4.79 -40.55
N GLU A 227 -27.78 -5.91 -40.00
CA GLU A 227 -28.37 -7.22 -40.26
C GLU A 227 -29.82 -7.28 -39.76
N VAL A 228 -30.08 -6.82 -38.53
CA VAL A 228 -31.44 -6.71 -37.96
C VAL A 228 -32.34 -5.84 -38.84
N GLU A 229 -31.86 -4.69 -39.30
CA GLU A 229 -32.63 -3.78 -40.15
C GLU A 229 -32.95 -4.39 -41.51
N SER A 230 -31.97 -5.08 -42.12
CA SER A 230 -32.19 -5.79 -43.38
C SER A 230 -33.25 -6.90 -43.24
N ILE A 231 -33.25 -7.61 -42.11
CA ILE A 231 -34.20 -8.69 -41.82
C ILE A 231 -35.59 -8.11 -41.54
N LYS A 232 -35.70 -6.96 -40.85
CA LYS A 232 -36.97 -6.24 -40.66
C LYS A 232 -37.62 -5.89 -41.99
N LEU A 233 -36.84 -5.33 -42.92
CA LEU A 233 -37.35 -4.98 -44.26
C LEU A 233 -37.84 -6.22 -45.03
N VAL A 234 -37.09 -7.33 -44.97
CA VAL A 234 -37.48 -8.59 -45.61
C VAL A 234 -38.75 -9.17 -44.98
N ILE A 235 -38.85 -9.14 -43.65
CA ILE A 235 -40.04 -9.62 -42.91
C ILE A 235 -41.25 -8.76 -43.26
N GLN A 236 -41.11 -7.43 -43.27
CA GLN A 236 -42.19 -6.50 -43.61
C GLN A 236 -42.73 -6.79 -45.00
N LYS A 237 -41.85 -6.91 -46.01
CA LYS A 237 -42.24 -7.26 -47.38
C LYS A 237 -42.93 -8.63 -47.46
N ARG A 238 -42.44 -9.63 -46.73
CA ARG A 238 -43.07 -10.96 -46.67
C ARG A 238 -44.46 -10.92 -46.04
N ILE A 239 -44.63 -10.14 -44.98
CA ILE A 239 -45.94 -9.95 -44.32
C ILE A 239 -46.93 -9.37 -45.32
N GLU A 240 -46.55 -8.30 -46.02
CA GLU A 240 -47.38 -7.68 -47.07
C GLU A 240 -47.74 -8.68 -48.18
N GLU A 241 -46.79 -9.49 -48.65
CA GLU A 241 -47.03 -10.55 -49.64
C GLU A 241 -48.01 -11.63 -49.11
N TYR A 242 -47.88 -12.03 -47.84
CA TYR A 242 -48.77 -13.01 -47.23
C TYR A 242 -50.17 -12.46 -46.97
N GLU A 243 -50.31 -11.20 -46.57
CA GLU A 243 -51.59 -10.51 -46.42
C GLU A 243 -52.31 -10.36 -47.77
N ALA A 244 -51.58 -9.97 -48.81
CA ALA A 244 -52.13 -9.92 -50.17
C ALA A 244 -52.59 -11.31 -50.65
N ARG A 245 -51.81 -12.36 -50.39
CA ARG A 245 -52.21 -13.75 -50.69
C ARG A 245 -53.44 -14.20 -49.89
N LEU A 246 -53.54 -13.80 -48.62
CA LEU A 246 -54.69 -14.10 -47.78
C LEU A 246 -55.98 -13.54 -48.40
N GLU A 247 -55.96 -12.28 -48.83
CA GLU A 247 -57.11 -11.64 -49.46
C GLU A 247 -57.48 -12.31 -50.80
N ILE A 248 -56.49 -12.63 -51.64
CA ILE A 248 -56.73 -13.35 -52.90
C ILE A 248 -57.33 -14.74 -52.64
N GLU A 249 -56.81 -15.50 -51.67
CA GLU A 249 -57.34 -16.83 -51.35
C GLU A 249 -58.74 -16.77 -50.70
N LYS A 250 -59.00 -15.77 -49.84
CA LYS A 250 -60.34 -15.53 -49.28
C LYS A 250 -61.34 -15.21 -50.40
N SER A 251 -60.98 -14.36 -51.35
CA SER A 251 -61.80 -14.01 -52.51
C SER A 251 -62.08 -15.22 -53.40
N ARG A 252 -61.06 -16.05 -53.70
CA ARG A 252 -61.26 -17.30 -54.46
C ARG A 252 -62.20 -18.28 -53.77
N ILE A 253 -62.13 -18.37 -52.43
CA ILE A 253 -63.09 -19.16 -51.66
C ILE A 253 -64.51 -18.57 -51.80
N ASP A 254 -64.66 -17.24 -51.72
CA ASP A 254 -65.95 -16.59 -51.92
C ASP A 254 -66.52 -16.87 -53.30
N GLU A 255 -65.73 -16.73 -54.36
CA GLU A 255 -66.12 -17.01 -55.75
C GLU A 255 -66.51 -18.48 -55.95
N LYS A 256 -65.71 -19.41 -55.42
CA LYS A 256 -65.96 -20.85 -55.55
C LYS A 256 -67.33 -21.26 -55.01
N TYR A 257 -67.74 -20.69 -53.88
CA TYR A 257 -69.03 -21.01 -53.28
C TYR A 257 -70.14 -20.03 -53.67
N SER A 258 -69.83 -18.91 -54.34
CA SER A 258 -70.79 -17.87 -54.75
C SER A 258 -71.91 -18.43 -55.64
N MET A 259 -71.55 -19.17 -56.70
CA MET A 259 -72.56 -19.74 -57.60
C MET A 259 -73.44 -20.78 -56.90
N GLU A 260 -72.86 -21.69 -56.11
CA GLU A 260 -73.63 -22.71 -55.40
C GLU A 260 -74.51 -22.10 -54.29
N GLU A 261 -74.03 -21.08 -53.57
CA GLU A 261 -74.82 -20.32 -52.59
C GLU A 261 -75.99 -19.61 -53.26
N LYS A 262 -75.76 -18.94 -54.40
CA LYS A 262 -76.78 -18.21 -55.16
C LYS A 262 -77.84 -19.16 -55.73
N GLU A 263 -77.43 -20.25 -56.38
CA GLU A 263 -78.34 -21.26 -56.91
C GLU A 263 -79.21 -21.90 -55.81
N LEU A 264 -78.63 -22.18 -54.65
CA LEU A 264 -79.39 -22.72 -53.51
C LEU A 264 -80.35 -21.69 -52.93
N LEU A 265 -79.95 -20.41 -52.84
CA LEU A 265 -80.82 -19.31 -52.40
C LEU A 265 -81.99 -19.11 -53.37
N ASP A 266 -81.73 -19.08 -54.67
CA ASP A 266 -82.76 -18.90 -55.70
C ASP A 266 -83.73 -20.09 -55.71
N LYS A 267 -83.23 -21.33 -55.57
CA LYS A 267 -84.08 -22.52 -55.42
C LYS A 267 -84.91 -22.49 -54.14
N ILE A 268 -84.33 -22.11 -53.00
CA ILE A 268 -85.07 -21.95 -51.74
C ILE A 268 -86.18 -20.92 -51.90
N ARG A 269 -85.89 -19.76 -52.51
CA ARG A 269 -86.88 -18.68 -52.75
C ARG A 269 -88.02 -19.15 -53.65
N SER A 270 -87.71 -19.85 -54.75
CA SER A 270 -88.75 -20.40 -55.64
C SER A 270 -89.63 -21.47 -54.95
N LEU A 271 -89.05 -22.26 -54.03
CA LEU A 271 -89.79 -23.21 -53.21
C LEU A 271 -90.65 -22.50 -52.17
N GLU A 272 -90.16 -21.42 -51.57
CA GLU A 272 -90.92 -20.58 -50.64
C GLU A 272 -92.16 -19.98 -51.31
N GLU A 273 -92.02 -19.40 -52.50
CA GLU A 273 -93.15 -18.88 -53.28
C GLU A 273 -94.20 -19.97 -53.59
N ARG A 274 -93.76 -21.17 -54.00
CA ARG A 274 -94.66 -22.31 -54.24
C ARG A 274 -95.32 -22.84 -52.97
N ILE A 275 -94.57 -22.93 -51.86
CA ILE A 275 -95.08 -23.33 -50.55
C ILE A 275 -96.12 -22.32 -50.07
N GLU A 276 -95.90 -21.01 -50.26
CA GLU A 276 -96.81 -19.93 -49.88
C GLU A 276 -98.16 -20.04 -50.61
N VAL A 277 -98.12 -20.29 -51.93
CA VAL A 277 -99.32 -20.48 -52.76
C VAL A 277 -100.10 -21.72 -52.32
N LEU A 278 -99.42 -22.84 -52.04
CA LEU A 278 -100.07 -24.07 -51.57
C LEU A 278 -100.56 -23.96 -50.12
N ARG A 279 -99.86 -23.21 -49.26
CA ARG A 279 -100.33 -22.90 -47.89
C ARG A 279 -101.64 -22.11 -47.92
N ARG A 280 -101.72 -21.06 -48.74
CA ARG A 280 -102.97 -20.29 -48.91
C ARG A 280 -104.13 -21.16 -49.37
N LYS A 281 -103.94 -22.02 -50.38
CA LYS A 281 -104.97 -22.97 -50.82
C LYS A 281 -105.43 -23.93 -49.72
N VAL A 282 -104.53 -24.35 -48.83
CA VAL A 282 -104.83 -25.21 -47.69
C VAL A 282 -105.57 -24.45 -46.58
N GLU A 283 -105.18 -23.21 -46.29
CA GLU A 283 -105.81 -22.32 -45.29
C GLU A 283 -107.21 -21.86 -45.73
N GLU A 284 -107.41 -21.62 -47.03
CA GLU A 284 -108.70 -21.27 -47.64
C GLU A 284 -109.66 -22.48 -47.79
N GLY A 285 -109.22 -23.69 -47.44
CA GLY A 285 -110.05 -24.91 -47.46
C GLY A 285 -110.31 -25.52 -48.84
N ILE A 286 -109.62 -25.06 -49.89
CA ILE A 286 -109.85 -25.43 -51.29
C ILE A 286 -108.85 -26.51 -51.79
N ALA A 287 -107.87 -26.87 -50.97
CA ALA A 287 -106.81 -27.82 -51.31
C ALA A 287 -107.30 -29.28 -51.38
N ARG A 288 -106.86 -30.00 -52.43
CA ARG A 288 -107.04 -31.46 -52.58
C ARG A 288 -106.01 -32.21 -51.72
N GLU A 289 -106.24 -33.51 -51.46
CA GLU A 289 -105.29 -34.35 -50.69
C GLU A 289 -103.89 -34.39 -51.34
N GLU A 290 -103.84 -34.32 -52.67
CA GLU A 290 -102.60 -34.21 -53.45
C GLU A 290 -101.83 -32.91 -53.16
N ASP A 291 -102.51 -31.77 -53.02
CA ASP A 291 -101.90 -30.48 -52.68
C ASP A 291 -101.28 -30.52 -51.27
N ARG A 292 -101.92 -31.22 -50.31
CA ARG A 292 -101.40 -31.41 -48.95
C ARG A 292 -100.15 -32.29 -48.93
N ILE A 293 -100.11 -33.33 -49.76
CA ILE A 293 -98.94 -34.21 -49.93
C ILE A 293 -97.79 -33.43 -50.59
N GLU A 294 -98.09 -32.65 -51.63
CA GLU A 294 -97.11 -31.82 -52.33
C GLU A 294 -96.54 -30.72 -51.43
N LEU A 295 -97.37 -30.03 -50.65
CA LEU A 295 -96.93 -29.07 -49.65
C LEU A 295 -95.95 -29.70 -48.63
N LYS A 296 -96.27 -30.89 -48.10
CA LYS A 296 -95.36 -31.63 -47.20
C LYS A 296 -94.05 -31.99 -47.88
N LYS A 297 -94.06 -32.36 -49.18
CA LYS A 297 -92.85 -32.65 -49.95
C LYS A 297 -91.98 -31.40 -50.16
N LEU A 298 -92.56 -30.29 -50.61
CA LEU A 298 -91.84 -29.04 -50.85
C LEU A 298 -91.26 -28.46 -49.57
N VAL A 299 -91.99 -28.52 -48.43
CA VAL A 299 -91.46 -28.11 -47.12
C VAL A 299 -90.26 -28.97 -46.70
N ARG A 300 -90.30 -30.29 -46.93
CA ARG A 300 -89.15 -31.18 -46.66
C ARG A 300 -87.96 -30.86 -47.57
N GLU A 301 -88.22 -30.57 -48.84
CA GLU A 301 -87.19 -30.22 -49.82
C GLU A 301 -86.54 -28.88 -49.50
N ARG A 302 -87.31 -27.84 -49.17
CA ARG A 302 -86.82 -26.54 -48.67
C ARG A 302 -85.90 -26.73 -47.48
N LYS A 303 -86.34 -27.49 -46.46
CA LYS A 303 -85.54 -27.78 -45.26
C LYS A 303 -84.25 -28.54 -45.58
N ARG A 304 -84.25 -29.39 -46.62
CA ARG A 304 -83.05 -30.09 -47.11
C ARG A 304 -82.09 -29.12 -47.79
N LEU A 305 -82.60 -28.19 -48.61
CA LEU A 305 -81.78 -27.16 -49.27
C LEU A 305 -81.22 -26.14 -48.26
N GLU A 306 -82.01 -25.70 -47.27
CA GLU A 306 -81.54 -24.84 -46.17
C GLU A 306 -80.37 -25.49 -45.40
N LYS A 307 -80.52 -26.77 -45.03
CA LYS A 307 -79.43 -27.53 -44.40
C LYS A 307 -78.18 -27.63 -45.27
N ARG A 308 -78.36 -27.75 -46.59
CA ARG A 308 -77.25 -27.79 -47.55
C ARG A 308 -76.57 -26.41 -47.67
N LEU A 309 -77.32 -25.33 -47.77
CA LEU A 309 -76.81 -23.95 -47.77
C LEU A 309 -76.03 -23.65 -46.48
N GLU A 310 -76.59 -24.01 -45.33
CA GLU A 310 -75.93 -23.92 -44.01
C GLU A 310 -74.60 -24.70 -44.00
N SER A 311 -74.60 -25.93 -44.55
CA SER A 311 -73.38 -26.74 -44.62
C SER A 311 -72.30 -26.11 -45.50
N ILE A 312 -72.67 -25.52 -46.64
CA ILE A 312 -71.75 -24.83 -47.55
C ILE A 312 -71.19 -23.58 -46.88
N LYS A 313 -72.03 -22.75 -46.25
CA LYS A 313 -71.58 -21.59 -45.47
C LYS A 313 -70.60 -21.99 -44.37
N ARG A 314 -70.87 -23.10 -43.66
CA ARG A 314 -69.94 -23.64 -42.65
C ARG A 314 -68.62 -24.10 -43.25
N ILE A 315 -68.64 -24.81 -44.37
CA ILE A 315 -67.43 -25.28 -45.07
C ILE A 315 -66.59 -24.09 -45.57
N LYS A 316 -67.24 -23.10 -46.21
CA LYS A 316 -66.64 -21.85 -46.68
C LYS A 316 -65.94 -21.10 -45.54
N ASN A 317 -66.65 -20.87 -44.44
CA ASN A 317 -66.08 -20.21 -43.25
C ASN A 317 -64.96 -21.01 -42.61
N LYS A 318 -65.08 -22.35 -42.56
CA LYS A 318 -64.02 -23.23 -42.06
C LYS A 318 -62.75 -23.14 -42.91
N GLN A 319 -62.88 -23.11 -44.24
CA GLN A 319 -61.75 -22.96 -45.15
C GLN A 319 -61.08 -21.58 -45.03
N LYS A 320 -61.86 -20.50 -44.95
CA LYS A 320 -61.32 -19.14 -44.71
C LYS A 320 -60.53 -19.07 -43.41
N ARG A 321 -61.09 -19.58 -42.30
CA ARG A 321 -60.40 -19.62 -41.00
C ARG A 321 -59.14 -20.47 -41.03
N ALA A 322 -59.15 -21.59 -41.76
CA ALA A 322 -57.97 -22.45 -41.88
C ALA A 322 -56.80 -21.75 -42.59
N ILE A 323 -57.08 -21.01 -43.67
CA ILE A 323 -56.06 -20.23 -44.38
C ILE A 323 -55.56 -19.08 -43.52
N GLU A 324 -56.46 -18.35 -42.88
CA GLU A 324 -56.11 -17.26 -41.95
C GLU A 324 -55.21 -17.73 -40.81
N THR A 325 -55.54 -18.88 -40.19
CA THR A 325 -54.71 -19.48 -39.16
C THR A 325 -53.33 -19.89 -39.69
N LYS A 326 -53.27 -20.43 -40.92
CA LYS A 326 -52.00 -20.84 -41.55
C LYS A 326 -51.11 -19.61 -41.80
N ILE A 327 -51.66 -18.54 -42.34
CA ILE A 327 -50.92 -17.32 -42.65
C ILE A 327 -50.47 -16.59 -41.37
N GLN A 328 -51.33 -16.48 -40.36
CA GLN A 328 -50.94 -15.91 -39.07
C GLN A 328 -49.81 -16.67 -38.37
N ARG A 329 -49.77 -18.02 -38.50
CA ARG A 329 -48.64 -18.81 -37.98
C ARG A 329 -47.32 -18.48 -38.67
N ILE A 330 -47.34 -18.26 -39.97
CA ILE A 330 -46.13 -17.90 -40.74
C ILE A 330 -45.64 -16.51 -40.33
N ILE A 331 -46.54 -15.53 -40.25
CA ILE A 331 -46.23 -14.18 -39.75
C ILE A 331 -45.63 -14.24 -38.35
N GLY A 332 -46.27 -14.99 -37.43
CA GLY A 332 -45.78 -15.16 -36.06
C GLY A 332 -44.37 -15.77 -35.97
N ALA A 333 -44.03 -16.72 -36.85
CA ALA A 333 -42.70 -17.31 -36.91
C ALA A 333 -41.63 -16.30 -37.36
N GLU A 334 -41.93 -15.49 -38.38
CA GLU A 334 -41.02 -14.43 -38.85
C GLU A 334 -40.82 -13.34 -37.78
N THR A 335 -41.89 -12.91 -37.10
CA THR A 335 -41.77 -11.94 -35.98
C THR A 335 -40.92 -12.49 -34.82
N MET A 336 -41.01 -13.80 -34.53
CA MET A 336 -40.17 -14.43 -33.51
C MET A 336 -38.69 -14.45 -33.92
N ARG A 337 -38.39 -14.65 -35.21
CA ARG A 337 -37.02 -14.57 -35.73
C ARG A 337 -36.43 -13.17 -35.56
N GLN A 338 -37.19 -12.11 -35.86
CA GLN A 338 -36.76 -10.73 -35.61
C GLN A 338 -36.43 -10.50 -34.13
N LYS A 339 -37.34 -10.89 -33.23
CA LYS A 339 -37.14 -10.75 -31.78
C LYS A 339 -35.92 -11.50 -31.25
N TYR A 340 -35.57 -12.63 -31.85
CA TYR A 340 -34.36 -13.38 -31.47
C TYR A 340 -33.10 -12.57 -31.76
N LEU A 341 -33.00 -11.93 -32.92
CA LEU A 341 -31.85 -11.12 -33.31
C LEU A 341 -31.74 -9.82 -32.50
N GLU A 342 -32.88 -9.18 -32.19
CA GLU A 342 -32.92 -8.03 -31.28
C GLU A 342 -32.37 -8.41 -29.88
N LYS A 343 -32.74 -9.59 -29.37
CA LYS A 343 -32.18 -10.13 -28.12
C LYS A 343 -30.69 -10.46 -28.22
N GLU A 344 -30.23 -10.94 -29.38
CA GLU A 344 -28.81 -11.22 -29.63
C GLU A 344 -27.98 -9.93 -29.62
N LEU A 345 -28.50 -8.85 -30.22
CA LEU A 345 -27.92 -7.50 -30.14
C LEU A 345 -27.80 -7.01 -28.69
N GLU A 346 -28.88 -7.11 -27.91
CA GLU A 346 -28.88 -6.73 -26.49
C GLU A 346 -27.91 -7.60 -25.66
N ARG A 347 -27.81 -8.89 -25.98
CA ARG A 347 -26.91 -9.80 -25.30
C ARG A 347 -25.45 -9.43 -25.58
N TYR A 348 -25.13 -9.10 -26.83
CA TYR A 348 -23.80 -8.69 -27.23
C TYR A 348 -23.33 -7.42 -26.49
N GLY A 349 -24.20 -6.43 -26.34
CA GLY A 349 -23.90 -5.24 -25.53
C GLY A 349 -23.63 -5.57 -24.06
N ARG A 350 -24.45 -6.43 -23.46
CA ARG A 350 -24.26 -6.89 -22.07
C ARG A 350 -22.97 -7.70 -21.87
N GLU A 351 -22.51 -8.43 -22.89
CA GLU A 351 -21.25 -9.18 -22.83
C GLU A 351 -20.03 -8.25 -22.79
N LEU A 352 -20.04 -7.14 -23.54
CA LEU A 352 -19.01 -6.10 -23.45
C LEU A 352 -18.92 -5.52 -22.03
N ASP A 353 -20.06 -5.07 -21.49
CA ASP A 353 -20.10 -4.41 -20.18
C ASP A 353 -19.56 -5.34 -19.08
N LYS A 354 -19.91 -6.63 -19.15
CA LYS A 354 -19.38 -7.65 -18.25
C LYS A 354 -17.87 -7.81 -18.39
N MET A 355 -17.36 -7.84 -19.63
CA MET A 355 -15.93 -7.99 -19.89
C MET A 355 -15.14 -6.78 -19.38
N VAL A 356 -15.61 -5.55 -19.64
CA VAL A 356 -14.97 -4.32 -19.15
C VAL A 356 -15.02 -4.26 -17.63
N THR A 357 -16.15 -4.60 -17.01
CA THR A 357 -16.29 -4.62 -15.54
C THR A 357 -15.34 -5.64 -14.92
N LYS A 358 -15.26 -6.86 -15.48
CA LYS A 358 -14.34 -7.89 -15.00
C LYS A 358 -12.89 -7.45 -15.15
N ALA A 359 -12.50 -6.93 -16.30
CA ALA A 359 -11.15 -6.42 -16.52
C ALA A 359 -10.79 -5.31 -15.53
N SER A 360 -11.70 -4.36 -15.30
CA SER A 360 -11.49 -3.28 -14.32
C SER A 360 -11.26 -3.81 -12.91
N TYR A 361 -11.99 -4.86 -12.52
CA TYR A 361 -11.80 -5.51 -11.23
C TYR A 361 -10.43 -6.18 -11.12
N GLU A 362 -10.05 -7.00 -12.11
CA GLU A 362 -8.76 -7.71 -12.11
C GLU A 362 -7.57 -6.72 -12.12
N VAL A 363 -7.66 -5.62 -12.88
CA VAL A 363 -6.64 -4.56 -12.89
C VAL A 363 -6.47 -3.94 -11.51
N GLU A 364 -7.58 -3.57 -10.86
CA GLU A 364 -7.54 -2.96 -9.53
C GLU A 364 -7.00 -3.92 -8.48
N ASP A 365 -7.34 -5.20 -8.58
CA ASP A 365 -6.84 -6.23 -7.66
C ASP A 365 -5.32 -6.48 -7.86
N LEU A 366 -4.87 -6.50 -9.11
CA LEU A 366 -3.45 -6.55 -9.43
C LEU A 366 -2.70 -5.32 -8.87
N LYS A 367 -3.24 -4.10 -9.03
CA LYS A 367 -2.65 -2.89 -8.45
C LYS A 367 -2.51 -2.98 -6.93
N ARG A 368 -3.54 -3.48 -6.24
CA ARG A 368 -3.47 -3.69 -4.78
C ARG A 368 -2.37 -4.67 -4.41
N THR A 369 -2.18 -5.72 -5.20
CA THR A 369 -1.11 -6.70 -4.99
C THR A 369 0.28 -6.08 -5.18
N ILE A 370 0.47 -5.30 -6.24
CA ILE A 370 1.71 -4.54 -6.47
C ILE A 370 1.99 -3.57 -5.30
N ASN A 371 0.97 -2.83 -4.83
CA ASN A 371 1.13 -1.90 -3.71
C ASN A 371 1.54 -2.60 -2.40
N LYS A 372 1.01 -3.79 -2.11
CA LYS A 372 1.45 -4.58 -0.93
C LYS A 372 2.94 -4.92 -0.99
N LEU A 373 3.46 -5.30 -2.16
CA LEU A 373 4.88 -5.59 -2.36
C LEU A 373 5.75 -4.32 -2.20
N ILE A 374 5.27 -3.18 -2.69
CA ILE A 374 5.92 -1.88 -2.48
C ILE A 374 6.00 -1.58 -0.98
N GLU A 375 4.88 -1.71 -0.24
CA GLU A 375 4.83 -1.43 1.20
C GLU A 375 5.83 -2.27 1.99
N GLN A 376 5.93 -3.57 1.72
CA GLN A 376 6.89 -4.46 2.41
C GLN A 376 8.34 -4.12 2.09
N THR A 377 8.62 -3.83 0.82
CA THR A 377 9.96 -3.38 0.41
C THR A 377 10.31 -2.06 1.09
N MET A 378 9.34 -1.14 1.20
CA MET A 378 9.49 0.12 1.94
C MET A 378 9.68 -0.09 3.44
N GLU A 379 9.05 -1.09 4.06
CA GLU A 379 9.25 -1.39 5.48
C GLU A 379 10.71 -1.81 5.78
N LEU A 380 11.31 -2.64 4.92
CA LEU A 380 12.74 -2.95 5.05
C LEU A 380 13.59 -1.69 4.91
N ARG A 381 13.34 -0.89 3.88
CA ARG A 381 14.05 0.38 3.68
C ARG A 381 13.91 1.30 4.90
N LYS A 382 12.71 1.45 5.45
CA LYS A 382 12.43 2.24 6.66
C LYS A 382 13.22 1.71 7.85
N ARG A 383 13.22 0.39 8.09
CA ARG A 383 14.01 -0.23 9.16
C ARG A 383 15.49 0.10 9.05
N VAL A 384 16.08 -0.05 7.86
CA VAL A 384 17.50 0.29 7.63
C VAL A 384 17.75 1.78 7.79
N THR A 385 16.91 2.65 7.22
CA THR A 385 17.09 4.10 7.40
C THR A 385 16.91 4.56 8.86
N SER A 386 16.08 3.87 9.65
CA SER A 386 15.84 4.22 11.06
C SER A 386 17.05 4.02 11.97
N ILE A 387 18.02 3.19 11.55
CA ILE A 387 19.28 2.97 12.27
C ILE A 387 20.42 3.85 11.76
N LEU A 388 20.14 4.75 10.81
CA LEU A 388 21.06 5.76 10.33
C LEU A 388 20.82 7.10 11.02
N LEU A 389 21.87 7.91 11.10
CA LEU A 389 21.79 9.30 11.52
C LEU A 389 21.74 10.21 10.30
N GLU A 390 21.24 11.43 10.47
CA GLU A 390 21.56 12.49 9.52
C GLU A 390 23.05 12.82 9.64
N LEU A 391 23.67 13.16 8.51
CA LEU A 391 25.09 13.48 8.45
C LEU A 391 25.40 14.63 9.42
N PRO A 392 26.33 14.44 10.38
CA PRO A 392 26.67 15.50 11.32
C PRO A 392 27.21 16.74 10.62
N SER A 393 27.00 17.92 11.21
CA SER A 393 27.49 19.20 10.67
C SER A 393 29.00 19.24 10.45
N LEU A 394 29.76 18.55 11.31
CA LEU A 394 31.22 18.44 11.22
C LEU A 394 31.70 17.34 10.25
N GLY A 395 30.80 16.54 9.69
CA GLY A 395 31.11 15.52 8.68
C GLY A 395 31.36 14.12 9.24
N VAL A 396 32.05 13.30 8.44
CA VAL A 396 32.40 11.91 8.77
C VAL A 396 33.71 11.85 9.54
N GLY A 397 33.86 10.88 10.44
CA GLY A 397 35.09 10.72 11.19
C GLY A 397 34.90 9.98 12.49
N LYS A 398 35.89 10.09 13.37
CA LYS A 398 35.89 9.46 14.68
C LYS A 398 35.36 10.44 15.72
N TYR A 399 34.22 10.12 16.31
CA TYR A 399 33.57 10.88 17.36
C TYR A 399 33.90 10.25 18.71
N LEU A 400 34.61 11.02 19.55
CA LEU A 400 35.13 10.60 20.83
C LEU A 400 34.14 11.00 21.94
N VAL A 401 33.40 10.01 22.44
CA VAL A 401 32.45 10.17 23.54
C VAL A 401 33.19 10.07 24.87
N PRO A 402 33.21 11.11 25.71
CA PRO A 402 33.94 11.13 26.97
C PRO A 402 33.23 10.36 28.09
N PHE A 403 34.04 9.72 28.93
CA PHE A 403 33.69 9.16 30.22
C PHE A 403 34.68 9.71 31.25
N ILE A 404 34.20 10.10 32.43
CA ILE A 404 35.05 10.60 33.50
C ILE A 404 35.53 9.41 34.32
N ALA A 405 36.83 9.18 34.34
CA ALA A 405 37.49 8.16 35.15
C ALA A 405 38.02 8.78 36.43
N ILE A 406 37.66 8.20 37.57
CA ILE A 406 38.11 8.63 38.89
C ILE A 406 38.84 7.48 39.56
N LEU A 407 40.11 7.69 39.84
CA LEU A 407 40.91 6.75 40.61
C LEU A 407 40.85 7.17 42.08
N TYR A 408 40.29 6.30 42.91
CA TYR A 408 40.26 6.47 44.36
C TYR A 408 41.32 5.61 45.03
N THR A 409 41.83 6.07 46.17
CA THR A 409 42.69 5.28 47.07
C THR A 409 42.08 5.29 48.47
N THR A 410 41.93 4.11 49.08
CA THR A 410 41.52 3.99 50.49
C THR A 410 42.72 4.28 51.41
N PRO A 411 42.52 4.49 52.72
CA PRO A 411 43.62 4.72 53.66
C PRO A 411 44.56 3.51 53.75
N GLU A 412 44.05 2.31 53.46
CA GLU A 412 44.80 1.05 53.40
C GLU A 412 45.57 0.89 52.06
N GLY A 413 45.55 1.89 51.17
CA GLY A 413 46.25 1.88 49.89
C GLY A 413 45.52 1.11 48.77
N ILE A 414 44.26 0.69 48.99
CA ILE A 414 43.49 -0.05 47.99
C ILE A 414 42.96 0.93 46.96
N GLU A 415 43.30 0.69 45.69
CA GLU A 415 42.84 1.50 44.57
C GLU A 415 41.52 0.97 43.99
N SER A 416 40.54 1.86 43.82
CA SER A 416 39.30 1.57 43.10
C SER A 416 39.05 2.60 42.01
N LEU A 417 38.61 2.13 40.83
CA LEU A 417 38.31 2.96 39.67
C LEU A 417 36.80 3.08 39.49
N ASP A 418 36.29 4.31 39.37
CA ASP A 418 34.93 4.57 38.92
C ASP A 418 34.93 5.27 37.57
N ILE A 419 33.93 4.92 36.75
CA ILE A 419 33.75 5.47 35.41
C ILE A 419 32.34 6.01 35.35
N ILE A 420 32.25 7.30 35.07
CA ILE A 420 31.01 8.05 35.01
C ILE A 420 30.74 8.37 33.54
N PRO A 421 29.52 8.10 33.04
CA PRO A 421 29.14 8.49 31.69
C PRO A 421 29.04 10.02 31.56
N LEU A 422 28.72 10.49 30.36
CA LEU A 422 28.48 11.91 30.11
C LEU A 422 27.42 12.45 31.08
N VAL A 423 27.68 13.66 31.60
CA VAL A 423 26.83 14.34 32.58
C VAL A 423 26.07 15.49 31.90
N LYS A 424 24.77 15.64 32.20
CA LYS A 424 23.93 16.77 31.77
C LYS A 424 23.64 17.65 32.97
N ILE A 425 23.96 18.94 32.89
CA ILE A 425 23.68 19.94 33.92
C ILE A 425 22.54 20.83 33.42
N TYR A 426 21.40 20.78 34.10
CA TYR A 426 20.26 21.64 33.82
C TYR A 426 20.26 22.81 34.78
N ALA A 427 20.51 24.01 34.27
CA ALA A 427 20.33 25.25 35.02
C ALA A 427 18.89 25.74 34.83
N SER A 428 18.09 25.74 35.90
CA SER A 428 16.73 26.29 35.88
C SER A 428 16.58 27.45 36.86
N LYS A 429 15.99 28.55 36.38
CA LYS A 429 15.62 29.70 37.20
C LYS A 429 14.15 29.54 37.59
N THR A 430 13.87 29.32 38.88
CA THR A 430 12.52 29.52 39.42
C THR A 430 12.41 30.90 40.06
N MET A 431 11.18 31.40 40.24
CA MET A 431 10.90 32.76 40.74
C MET A 431 11.51 33.06 42.13
N PHE A 432 11.87 32.02 42.92
CA PHE A 432 12.40 32.16 44.28
C PHE A 432 13.65 31.32 44.57
N SER A 433 14.15 30.51 43.62
CA SER A 433 15.38 29.72 43.83
C SER A 433 16.05 29.30 42.52
N ARG A 434 17.37 29.13 42.57
CA ARG A 434 18.15 28.47 41.52
C ARG A 434 18.15 26.98 41.80
N GLN A 435 17.77 26.16 40.83
CA GLN A 435 17.92 24.72 40.93
C GLN A 435 18.77 24.24 39.76
N THR A 436 20.00 23.85 40.08
CA THR A 436 20.90 23.14 39.18
C THR A 436 20.67 21.66 39.37
N LYS A 437 20.10 21.00 38.36
CA LYS A 437 19.86 19.56 38.38
C LYS A 437 20.93 18.86 37.55
N ILE A 438 21.62 17.91 38.16
CA ILE A 438 22.63 17.11 37.47
C ILE A 438 22.04 15.73 37.15
N ILE A 439 22.15 15.30 35.90
CA ILE A 439 21.61 14.03 35.42
C ILE A 439 22.70 13.29 34.64
N GLU A 440 22.99 12.06 35.06
CA GLU A 440 23.87 11.14 34.33
C GLU A 440 23.13 10.50 33.14
N THR A 441 23.83 10.32 32.02
CA THR A 441 23.25 9.68 30.83
C THR A 441 23.08 8.17 31.02
N GLN A 442 21.84 7.72 31.24
CA GLN A 442 21.53 6.31 31.52
C GLN A 442 21.83 5.38 30.34
N THR A 443 21.66 5.85 29.10
CA THR A 443 21.88 5.02 27.91
C THR A 443 23.36 4.66 27.71
N LEU A 444 24.27 5.59 28.02
CA LEU A 444 25.72 5.38 28.00
C LEU A 444 26.27 4.71 29.26
N ALA A 445 25.51 4.66 30.37
CA ALA A 445 25.92 4.00 31.61
C ALA A 445 26.26 2.50 31.40
N SER A 446 25.54 1.82 30.51
CA SER A 446 25.84 0.42 30.13
C SER A 446 27.23 0.25 29.50
N ARG A 447 27.73 1.28 28.80
CA ARG A 447 29.10 1.31 28.25
C ARG A 447 30.14 1.65 29.30
N ALA A 448 29.80 2.49 30.28
CA ALA A 448 30.69 2.79 31.42
C ALA A 448 31.07 1.52 32.21
N LEU A 449 30.12 0.62 32.43
CA LEU A 449 30.38 -0.68 33.07
C LEU A 449 31.37 -1.54 32.27
N ARG A 450 31.21 -1.60 30.94
CA ARG A 450 32.14 -2.32 30.07
C ARG A 450 33.52 -1.68 30.03
N LEU A 451 33.57 -0.35 29.95
CA LEU A 451 34.83 0.39 30.05
C LEU A 451 35.57 0.04 31.33
N LYS A 452 34.86 -0.06 32.46
CA LYS A 452 35.48 -0.43 33.76
C LYS A 452 36.16 -1.78 33.67
N SER A 453 35.58 -2.76 32.97
CA SER A 453 36.24 -4.06 32.75
C SER A 453 37.48 -3.97 31.84
N ILE A 454 37.49 -3.05 30.87
CA ILE A 454 38.60 -2.87 29.92
C ILE A 454 39.78 -2.12 30.57
N VAL A 455 39.49 -1.05 31.30
CA VAL A 455 40.52 -0.12 31.81
C VAL A 455 40.92 -0.37 33.26
N ASN A 456 40.31 -1.33 33.95
CA ASN A 456 40.71 -1.73 35.31
C ASN A 456 41.91 -2.69 35.29
N THR A 457 42.95 -2.34 34.54
CA THR A 457 44.24 -3.02 34.49
C THR A 457 45.33 -2.09 35.04
N THR A 458 46.42 -2.65 35.55
CA THR A 458 47.53 -1.85 36.10
C THR A 458 48.13 -0.89 35.06
N GLU A 459 48.16 -1.29 33.79
CA GLU A 459 48.65 -0.47 32.68
C GLU A 459 47.78 0.77 32.45
N TYR A 460 46.46 0.60 32.32
CA TYR A 460 45.55 1.73 32.12
C TYR A 460 45.51 2.67 33.32
N ARG A 461 45.65 2.16 34.55
CA ARG A 461 45.78 3.01 35.74
C ARG A 461 47.01 3.89 35.68
N LYS A 462 48.16 3.38 35.22
CA LYS A 462 49.35 4.20 34.98
C LYS A 462 49.09 5.26 33.90
N MET A 463 48.44 4.89 32.80
CA MET A 463 48.08 5.84 31.74
C MET A 463 47.13 6.93 32.24
N ILE A 464 46.13 6.60 33.07
CA ILE A 464 45.22 7.55 33.70
C ILE A 464 46.01 8.57 34.52
N LEU A 465 46.97 8.12 35.32
CA LEU A 465 47.84 9.02 36.09
C LEU A 465 48.67 9.97 35.20
N THR A 466 49.01 9.58 33.97
CA THR A 466 49.76 10.47 33.04
C THR A 466 48.91 11.57 32.41
N VAL A 467 47.59 11.37 32.28
CA VAL A 467 46.65 12.38 31.76
C VAL A 467 45.73 12.89 32.87
N ASN A 468 46.30 13.06 34.05
CA ASN A 468 45.58 13.51 35.23
C ASN A 468 45.18 14.99 35.07
N LEU A 469 43.88 15.25 35.21
CA LEU A 469 43.32 16.59 35.24
C LEU A 469 43.46 17.23 36.62
N LEU A 470 43.73 16.46 37.69
CA LEU A 470 44.12 17.01 39.00
C LEU A 470 45.57 17.50 38.99
N ASP A 471 45.81 18.58 38.26
CA ASP A 471 47.05 19.34 38.23
C ASP A 471 46.74 20.84 38.33
N LYS A 472 47.66 21.62 38.90
CA LYS A 472 47.56 23.07 39.05
C LYS A 472 47.20 23.78 37.74
N LYS A 473 47.77 23.36 36.60
CA LYS A 473 47.47 23.95 35.28
C LYS A 473 45.97 23.85 34.92
N TYR A 474 45.35 22.72 35.23
CA TYR A 474 43.94 22.47 34.92
C TYR A 474 43.03 23.13 35.96
N LEU A 475 43.46 23.25 37.21
CA LEU A 475 42.77 24.07 38.22
C LEU A 475 42.69 25.55 37.82
N ASP A 476 43.80 26.15 37.38
CA ASP A 476 43.80 27.54 36.90
C ASP A 476 42.83 27.74 35.72
N THR A 477 42.72 26.72 34.87
CA THR A 477 41.77 26.70 33.77
C THR A 477 40.33 26.56 34.28
N ALA A 478 40.07 25.65 35.21
CA ALA A 478 38.76 25.47 35.83
C ALA A 478 38.31 26.71 36.60
N SER A 479 39.21 27.45 37.27
CA SER A 479 38.87 28.68 37.99
C SER A 479 38.23 29.72 37.06
N ARG A 480 38.81 29.91 35.85
CA ARG A 480 38.21 30.77 34.82
C ARG A 480 36.85 30.25 34.35
N GLY A 481 36.71 28.94 34.21
CA GLY A 481 35.44 28.29 33.92
C GLY A 481 34.39 28.55 35.00
N PHE A 482 34.74 28.41 36.28
CA PHE A 482 33.86 28.69 37.41
C PHE A 482 33.37 30.15 37.42
N GLU A 483 34.27 31.12 37.16
CA GLU A 483 33.87 32.52 37.00
C GLU A 483 32.84 32.72 35.88
N LYS A 484 33.01 32.03 34.75
CA LYS A 484 32.06 32.07 33.62
C LYS A 484 30.71 31.47 34.00
N LEU A 485 30.71 30.28 34.63
CA LEU A 485 29.48 29.61 35.07
C LEU A 485 28.69 30.47 36.08
N VAL A 486 29.39 31.21 36.95
CA VAL A 486 28.77 32.16 37.89
C VAL A 486 28.19 33.36 37.13
N LYS A 487 28.93 33.94 36.16
CA LYS A 487 28.45 35.06 35.32
C LYS A 487 27.22 34.68 34.50
N GLU A 488 27.19 33.45 33.99
CA GLU A 488 26.08 32.87 33.22
C GLU A 488 24.93 32.38 34.10
N ASP A 489 25.07 32.51 35.42
CA ASP A 489 24.06 32.17 36.41
C ASP A 489 23.70 30.67 36.45
N ILE A 490 24.67 29.81 36.13
CA ILE A 490 24.56 28.34 36.13
C ILE A 490 24.79 27.77 37.54
N ILE A 491 25.70 28.38 38.30
CA ILE A 491 26.02 28.03 39.70
C ILE A 491 26.20 29.32 40.52
N SER A 492 26.12 29.23 41.85
CA SER A 492 26.41 30.36 42.75
C SER A 492 27.90 30.54 43.01
N SER A 493 28.30 31.76 43.39
CA SER A 493 29.70 32.06 43.78
C SER A 493 30.17 31.22 44.97
N GLY A 494 29.26 30.91 45.90
CA GLY A 494 29.56 30.05 47.06
C GLY A 494 29.87 28.60 46.63
N GLU A 495 29.04 28.04 45.75
CA GLU A 495 29.27 26.70 45.19
C GLU A 495 30.57 26.61 44.38
N ALA A 496 30.89 27.65 43.61
CA ALA A 496 32.14 27.73 42.85
C ALA A 496 33.37 27.74 43.78
N TYR A 497 33.37 28.61 44.79
CA TYR A 497 34.46 28.71 45.77
C TYR A 497 34.66 27.41 46.53
N GLU A 498 33.57 26.81 47.02
CA GLU A 498 33.62 25.57 47.78
C GLU A 498 34.12 24.40 46.91
N SER A 499 33.70 24.34 45.65
CA SER A 499 34.15 23.30 44.73
C SER A 499 35.64 23.41 44.42
N LEU A 500 36.14 24.63 44.18
CA LEU A 500 37.56 24.87 43.95
C LEU A 500 38.41 24.50 45.17
N SER A 501 38.03 24.98 46.36
CA SER A 501 38.76 24.72 47.60
C SER A 501 38.85 23.22 47.93
N LEU A 502 37.76 22.47 47.72
CA LEU A 502 37.78 21.03 47.95
C LEU A 502 38.69 20.30 46.96
N ILE A 503 38.69 20.67 45.67
CA ILE A 503 39.55 20.03 44.67
C ILE A 503 41.02 20.37 44.91
N GLU A 504 41.34 21.60 45.29
CA GLU A 504 42.70 22.02 45.68
C GLU A 504 43.26 21.17 46.82
N SER A 505 42.43 20.84 47.81
CA SER A 505 42.83 19.99 48.94
C SER A 505 43.28 18.58 48.54
N TYR A 506 42.86 18.07 47.38
CA TYR A 506 43.30 16.77 46.87
C TYR A 506 44.65 16.81 46.15
N ILE A 507 45.16 17.99 45.78
CA ILE A 507 46.48 18.13 45.15
C ILE A 507 47.57 18.28 46.21
N GLU A 508 47.26 18.94 47.32
CA GLU A 508 48.19 19.20 48.42
C GLU A 508 48.43 17.96 49.32
N SER A 509 47.66 16.88 49.12
CA SER A 509 47.69 15.63 49.89
C SER A 509 48.34 14.47 49.14
#